data_AF-A0A7V9NPB8-F1
#
_entry.id   AF-A0A7V9NPB8-F1
#
_cell.length_a   1.000
_cell.length_b   1.000
_cell.length_c   1.000
_cell.angle_alpha   90.00
_cell.angle_beta   90.00
_cell.angle_gamma   90.00
#
_symmetry.space_group_name_H-M   'P 1'
#
loop_
_entity.id
_entity.type
_entity.pdbx_description
1 polymer ?
#
loop_
_entity_poly.entity_id
_entity_poly.type
_entity_poly.pdbx_seq_one_letter_code
_entity_poly.pdbx_strand_id
1 'polypeptide(L)'
;MNSKMQAFKLVIVLVAFFAVITFPTNLYADHDWNNYHWARTSNPFTLKVVDSNTNDWDSELDLAITDWTKSTVLNLTEEAGDDSLRTRKRCVMISGKIRSCNAAYGANGWLGLASINISGSHITQGTSKMNDSYFSSSSYNETNRRQVMCQEIGHT
;
A
#
# COMPACT_ATOMS: atom_id res chain seq x y z
N MET A 1 30.35 7.57 47.47
CA MET A 1 29.37 6.74 46.73
C MET A 1 30.14 5.84 45.78
N ASN A 2 29.99 4.52 45.88
CA ASN A 2 30.89 3.53 45.27
C ASN A 2 30.82 3.58 43.72
N SER A 3 31.95 3.71 43.03
CA SER A 3 32.04 3.86 41.55
C SER A 3 31.30 2.74 40.80
N LYS A 4 31.33 1.51 41.34
CA LYS A 4 30.58 0.36 40.80
C LYS A 4 29.05 0.56 40.83
N MET A 5 28.54 1.28 41.83
CA MET A 5 27.10 1.56 41.98
C MET A 5 26.63 2.68 41.05
N GLN A 6 27.51 3.60 40.64
CA GLN A 6 27.21 4.59 39.61
C GLN A 6 27.21 3.98 38.21
N ALA A 7 28.16 3.10 37.90
CA ALA A 7 28.19 2.36 36.63
C ALA A 7 26.95 1.46 36.46
N PHE A 8 26.52 0.77 37.53
CA PHE A 8 25.32 -0.07 37.50
C PHE A 8 24.02 0.73 37.27
N LYS A 9 23.91 1.92 37.87
CA LYS A 9 22.79 2.85 37.62
C LYS A 9 22.80 3.40 36.18
N LEU A 10 23.98 3.69 35.63
CA LEU A 10 24.11 4.17 34.25
C LEU A 10 23.69 3.11 33.22
N VAL A 11 24.05 1.84 33.45
CA VAL A 11 23.68 0.71 32.58
C VAL A 11 22.16 0.48 32.61
N ILE A 12 21.53 0.55 33.78
CA ILE A 12 20.06 0.41 33.89
C ILE A 12 19.32 1.54 33.15
N VAL A 13 19.81 2.78 33.24
CA VAL A 13 19.23 3.92 32.52
C VAL A 13 19.38 3.75 31.01
N LEU A 14 20.52 3.26 30.53
CA LEU A 14 20.74 3.02 29.09
C LEU A 14 19.89 1.88 28.53
N VAL A 15 19.71 0.79 29.30
CA VAL A 15 18.82 -0.32 28.90
C VAL A 15 17.35 0.10 28.91
N ALA A 16 16.94 0.92 29.88
CA ALA A 16 15.59 1.47 29.92
C ALA A 16 15.32 2.46 28.78
N PHE A 17 16.33 3.23 28.33
CA PHE A 17 16.20 4.13 27.18
C PHE A 17 16.14 3.38 25.84
N PHE A 18 16.84 2.25 25.72
CA PHE A 18 16.81 1.41 24.52
C PHE A 18 15.50 0.63 24.37
N ALA A 19 14.84 0.27 25.47
CA ALA A 19 13.58 -0.48 25.45
C ALA A 19 12.36 0.31 24.95
N VAL A 20 12.47 1.64 24.78
CA VAL A 20 11.33 2.50 24.40
C VAL A 20 11.23 2.69 22.87
N ILE A 21 12.21 2.25 22.07
CA ILE A 21 12.30 2.60 20.64
C ILE A 21 11.84 1.46 19.70
N THR A 22 11.41 0.31 20.21
CA THR A 22 11.08 -0.87 19.36
C THR A 22 9.60 -1.05 19.03
N PHE A 23 8.74 -0.06 19.31
CA PHE A 23 7.34 -0.16 18.90
C PHE A 23 7.21 0.21 17.41
N PRO A 24 6.65 -0.67 16.56
CA PRO A 24 6.34 -0.29 15.19
C PRO A 24 5.30 0.84 15.23
N THR A 25 5.72 2.04 14.82
CA THR A 25 4.79 3.14 14.59
C THR A 25 4.00 2.82 13.34
N ASN A 26 2.70 2.58 13.47
CA ASN A 26 1.82 2.57 12.31
C ASN A 26 1.84 3.98 11.70
N LEU A 27 2.32 4.10 10.46
CA LEU A 27 2.13 5.32 9.68
C LEU A 27 0.66 5.31 9.25
N TYR A 28 -0.15 6.15 9.89
CA TYR A 28 -1.53 6.38 9.49
C TYR A 28 -1.52 7.40 8.36
N ALA A 29 -2.00 7.02 7.19
CA ALA A 29 -2.48 7.96 6.19
C ALA A 29 -3.99 8.09 6.39
N ASP A 30 -4.47 9.27 6.78
CA ASP A 30 -5.89 9.61 6.94
C ASP A 30 -6.42 10.28 5.67
N HIS A 31 -6.27 9.60 4.54
CA HIS A 31 -6.92 10.02 3.31
C HIS A 31 -8.11 9.09 3.06
N ASP A 32 -9.30 9.68 2.96
CA ASP A 32 -10.49 9.00 2.48
C ASP A 32 -11.10 9.80 1.33
N TRP A 33 -11.87 9.12 0.50
CA TRP A 33 -12.62 9.76 -0.57
C TRP A 33 -14.02 10.18 -0.11
N ASN A 34 -14.14 10.74 1.09
CA ASN A 34 -15.40 10.92 1.81
C ASN A 34 -16.14 9.56 1.94
N ASN A 35 -17.47 9.57 1.88
CA ASN A 35 -18.29 8.35 2.00
C ASN A 35 -18.39 7.47 0.72
N TYR A 36 -17.49 7.62 -0.25
CA TYR A 36 -17.51 6.77 -1.44
C TYR A 36 -17.06 5.34 -1.13
N HIS A 37 -17.77 4.36 -1.68
CA HIS A 37 -17.50 2.95 -1.41
C HIS A 37 -17.87 2.06 -2.59
N TRP A 38 -17.24 0.90 -2.69
CA TRP A 38 -17.66 -0.13 -3.64
C TRP A 38 -19.07 -0.62 -3.33
N ALA A 39 -19.92 -0.62 -4.34
CA ALA A 39 -21.26 -1.19 -4.22
C ALA A 39 -21.17 -2.69 -3.93
N ARG A 40 -22.02 -3.18 -3.03
CA ARG A 40 -22.07 -4.59 -2.65
C ARG A 40 -23.51 -5.08 -2.48
N THR A 41 -23.74 -6.33 -2.86
CA THR A 41 -25.00 -7.06 -2.61
C THR A 41 -24.79 -8.27 -1.69
N SER A 42 -23.56 -8.55 -1.29
CA SER A 42 -23.18 -9.64 -0.38
C SER A 42 -22.16 -9.15 0.65
N ASN A 43 -21.98 -9.94 1.72
CA ASN A 43 -20.94 -9.71 2.72
C ASN A 43 -20.29 -11.05 3.11
N PRO A 44 -18.98 -11.25 2.88
CA PRO A 44 -18.09 -10.33 2.17
C PRO A 44 -18.49 -10.17 0.69
N PHE A 45 -18.08 -9.06 0.07
CA PHE A 45 -18.09 -8.94 -1.38
C PHE A 45 -16.69 -9.16 -1.93
N THR A 46 -16.62 -9.71 -3.14
CA THR A 46 -15.34 -9.95 -3.82
C THR A 46 -15.11 -8.87 -4.87
N LEU A 47 -13.95 -8.22 -4.78
CA LEU A 47 -13.47 -7.26 -5.78
C LEU A 47 -12.20 -7.78 -6.42
N LYS A 48 -12.07 -7.57 -7.73
CA LYS A 48 -10.90 -8.02 -8.48
C LYS A 48 -9.86 -6.91 -8.59
N VAL A 49 -8.60 -7.28 -8.35
CA VAL A 49 -7.43 -6.47 -8.66
C VAL A 49 -6.79 -7.04 -9.90
N VAL A 50 -6.80 -6.27 -10.99
CA VAL A 50 -6.11 -6.62 -12.23
C VAL A 50 -4.64 -6.27 -12.07
N ASP A 51 -3.79 -7.30 -12.03
CA ASP A 51 -2.35 -7.12 -11.98
C ASP A 51 -1.84 -6.74 -13.37
N SER A 52 -1.37 -5.51 -13.51
CA SER A 52 -0.64 -5.05 -14.68
C SER A 52 0.71 -4.49 -14.24
N ASN A 53 1.24 -4.89 -13.09
CA ASN A 53 2.58 -4.52 -12.68
C ASN A 53 3.63 -5.37 -13.41
N THR A 54 4.91 -4.99 -13.30
CA THR A 54 6.02 -5.89 -13.60
C THR A 54 6.28 -6.83 -12.44
N ASN A 55 6.85 -7.99 -12.75
CA ASN A 55 7.07 -9.10 -11.82
C ASN A 55 7.81 -8.74 -10.51
N ASP A 56 8.55 -7.64 -10.48
CA ASP A 56 9.25 -7.18 -9.29
C ASP A 56 8.33 -6.56 -8.24
N TRP A 57 7.05 -6.28 -8.55
CA TRP A 57 6.02 -5.77 -7.64
C TRP A 57 5.00 -6.84 -7.20
N ASP A 58 5.04 -8.04 -7.80
CA ASP A 58 4.03 -9.09 -7.58
C ASP A 58 4.00 -9.52 -6.12
N SER A 59 5.16 -9.66 -5.47
CA SER A 59 5.22 -10.07 -4.06
C SER A 59 4.51 -9.08 -3.16
N GLU A 60 4.61 -7.78 -3.43
CA GLU A 60 3.93 -6.76 -2.63
C GLU A 60 2.44 -6.72 -2.94
N LEU A 61 2.04 -6.94 -4.20
CA LEU A 61 0.64 -7.02 -4.59
C LEU A 61 -0.05 -8.21 -3.90
N ASP A 62 0.56 -9.39 -3.94
CA ASP A 62 0.10 -10.60 -3.27
C ASP A 62 -0.10 -10.38 -1.77
N LEU A 63 0.86 -9.70 -1.13
CA LEU A 63 0.79 -9.36 0.30
C LEU A 63 -0.34 -8.37 0.57
N ALA A 64 -0.51 -7.34 -0.25
CA ALA A 64 -1.59 -6.37 -0.09
C ALA A 64 -2.98 -7.02 -0.27
N ILE A 65 -3.16 -7.86 -1.30
CA ILE A 65 -4.38 -8.64 -1.52
C ILE A 65 -4.66 -9.53 -0.31
N THR A 66 -3.66 -10.27 0.17
CA THR A 66 -3.78 -11.13 1.35
C THR A 66 -4.15 -10.35 2.61
N ASP A 67 -3.52 -9.19 2.84
CA ASP A 67 -3.75 -8.38 4.03
C ASP A 67 -5.16 -7.75 4.01
N TRP A 68 -5.63 -7.24 2.87
CA TRP A 68 -6.99 -6.69 2.73
C TRP A 68 -8.08 -7.76 2.80
N THR A 69 -7.83 -8.97 2.29
CA THR A 69 -8.74 -10.12 2.36
C THR A 69 -8.95 -10.67 3.78
N LYS A 70 -8.14 -10.25 4.77
CA LYS A 70 -8.43 -10.55 6.19
C LYS A 70 -9.72 -9.89 6.69
N SER A 71 -10.23 -8.89 5.96
CA SER A 71 -11.48 -8.22 6.27
C SER A 71 -12.68 -9.18 6.25
N THR A 72 -13.63 -8.98 7.15
CA THR A 72 -14.93 -9.69 7.12
C THR A 72 -15.92 -9.05 6.13
N VAL A 73 -15.53 -7.96 5.47
CA VAL A 73 -16.36 -7.16 4.55
C VAL A 73 -15.92 -7.29 3.10
N LEU A 74 -14.60 -7.30 2.87
CA LEU A 74 -13.98 -7.26 1.55
C LEU A 74 -13.12 -8.51 1.36
N ASN A 75 -13.25 -9.14 0.20
CA ASN A 75 -12.32 -10.13 -0.31
C ASN A 75 -11.71 -9.58 -1.61
N LEU A 76 -10.39 -9.53 -1.69
CA LEU A 76 -9.67 -9.21 -2.92
C LEU A 76 -9.19 -10.50 -3.59
N THR A 77 -9.34 -10.55 -4.90
CA THR A 77 -8.77 -11.61 -5.74
C THR A 77 -7.99 -11.01 -6.88
N GLU A 78 -6.85 -11.59 -7.19
CA GLU A 78 -6.06 -11.19 -8.34
C GLU A 78 -6.66 -11.70 -9.66
N GLU A 79 -6.50 -10.91 -10.71
CA GLU A 79 -6.72 -11.29 -12.11
C GLU A 79 -5.52 -10.83 -12.93
N ALA A 80 -4.88 -11.73 -13.69
CA ALA A 80 -3.78 -11.35 -14.55
C ALA A 80 -4.21 -10.32 -15.62
N GLY A 81 -3.38 -9.32 -15.84
CA GLY A 81 -3.57 -8.26 -16.83
C GLY A 81 -2.36 -8.09 -17.75
N ASP A 82 -2.52 -7.25 -18.78
CA ASP A 82 -1.43 -6.84 -19.66
C ASP A 82 -0.46 -5.91 -18.93
N ASP A 83 0.79 -6.34 -18.75
CA ASP A 83 1.88 -5.62 -18.08
C ASP A 83 2.76 -4.80 -19.05
N SER A 84 2.36 -4.70 -20.32
CA SER A 84 3.11 -3.94 -21.31
C SER A 84 3.34 -2.50 -20.84
N LEU A 85 4.50 -1.94 -21.19
CA LEU A 85 4.87 -0.57 -20.80
C LEU A 85 3.78 0.46 -21.15
N ARG A 86 3.07 0.26 -22.28
CA ARG A 86 1.97 1.12 -22.70
C ARG A 86 0.80 1.05 -21.71
N THR A 87 0.41 -0.16 -21.31
CA THR A 87 -0.69 -0.39 -20.38
C THR A 87 -0.34 0.15 -19.00
N ARG A 88 0.86 -0.16 -18.52
CA ARG A 88 1.37 0.37 -17.24
C ARG A 88 1.38 1.89 -17.16
N LYS A 89 2.01 2.56 -18.12
CA LYS A 89 2.07 4.04 -18.14
C LYS A 89 0.71 4.72 -18.13
N ARG A 90 -0.29 4.13 -18.79
CA ARG A 90 -1.65 4.70 -18.82
C ARG A 90 -2.43 4.29 -17.57
N CYS A 91 -2.29 3.04 -17.15
CA CYS A 91 -3.09 2.32 -16.17
C CYS A 91 -4.57 2.70 -16.31
N VAL A 92 -5.18 2.31 -17.43
CA VAL A 92 -6.58 2.66 -17.69
C VAL A 92 -7.47 1.85 -16.76
N MET A 93 -8.37 2.54 -16.06
CA MET A 93 -9.39 1.94 -15.19
C MET A 93 -10.23 0.89 -15.93
N ILE A 94 -10.65 -0.14 -15.20
CA ILE A 94 -11.51 -1.21 -15.71
C ILE A 94 -12.78 -1.24 -14.87
N SER A 95 -13.94 -1.17 -15.54
CA SER A 95 -15.24 -1.18 -14.88
C SER A 95 -15.37 -2.37 -13.94
N GLY A 96 -15.75 -2.10 -12.68
CA GLY A 96 -15.95 -3.08 -11.61
C GLY A 96 -14.67 -3.65 -11.02
N LYS A 97 -13.49 -3.06 -11.30
CA LYS A 97 -12.20 -3.59 -10.85
C LYS A 97 -11.27 -2.48 -10.40
N ILE A 98 -10.26 -2.90 -9.62
CA ILE A 98 -9.05 -2.12 -9.41
C ILE A 98 -8.04 -2.58 -10.47
N ARG A 99 -7.29 -1.65 -11.08
CA ARG A 99 -6.11 -2.01 -11.87
C ARG A 99 -4.85 -1.52 -11.18
N SER A 100 -3.94 -2.43 -10.86
CA SER A 100 -2.63 -2.10 -10.31
C SER A 100 -1.60 -2.00 -11.42
N CYS A 101 -0.79 -0.95 -11.43
CA CYS A 101 0.31 -0.80 -12.39
C CYS A 101 1.49 -0.04 -11.79
N ASN A 102 2.71 -0.43 -12.14
CA ASN A 102 3.91 0.36 -11.88
C ASN A 102 4.45 0.98 -13.18
N ALA A 103 4.92 2.22 -13.12
CA ALA A 103 5.73 2.80 -14.18
C ALA A 103 6.50 4.03 -13.66
N ALA A 104 7.44 4.54 -14.46
CA ALA A 104 8.02 5.85 -14.21
C ALA A 104 6.97 6.96 -14.48
N TYR A 105 6.32 7.45 -13.43
CA TYR A 105 5.31 8.51 -13.48
C TYR A 105 5.88 9.92 -13.17
N GLY A 106 7.20 10.03 -13.06
CA GLY A 106 7.93 11.28 -12.83
C GLY A 106 8.10 11.63 -11.36
N ALA A 107 9.00 12.58 -11.10
CA ALA A 107 9.28 13.09 -9.76
C ALA A 107 8.21 14.14 -9.35
N ASN A 108 7.04 13.66 -8.96
CA ASN A 108 5.83 14.45 -8.71
C ASN A 108 5.48 14.61 -7.21
N GLY A 109 6.29 14.04 -6.32
CA GLY A 109 6.10 14.02 -4.87
C GLY A 109 5.40 12.77 -4.33
N TRP A 110 4.96 11.87 -5.21
CA TRP A 110 4.12 10.72 -4.85
C TRP A 110 4.81 9.39 -5.16
N LEU A 111 4.98 8.56 -4.13
CA LEU A 111 5.48 7.18 -4.26
C LEU A 111 4.46 6.28 -4.95
N GLY A 112 3.18 6.55 -4.70
CA GLY A 112 2.06 5.88 -5.33
C GLY A 112 0.89 6.85 -5.53
N LEU A 113 -0.07 6.44 -6.34
CA LEU A 113 -1.28 7.20 -6.60
C LEU A 113 -2.46 6.28 -6.87
N ALA A 114 -3.39 6.24 -5.92
CA ALA A 114 -4.73 5.71 -6.11
C ALA A 114 -5.62 6.71 -6.83
N SER A 115 -6.55 6.21 -7.63
CA SER A 115 -7.63 7.01 -8.22
C SER A 115 -8.87 6.17 -8.33
N ILE A 116 -10.03 6.81 -8.19
CA ILE A 116 -11.34 6.18 -8.29
C ILE A 116 -12.20 6.91 -9.31
N ASN A 117 -13.16 6.20 -9.90
CA ASN A 117 -14.26 6.80 -10.62
C ASN A 117 -15.58 6.44 -9.94
N ILE A 118 -16.49 7.40 -9.86
CA ILE A 118 -17.70 7.29 -9.05
C ILE A 118 -18.96 7.47 -9.88
N SER A 119 -20.05 6.86 -9.41
CA SER A 119 -21.42 7.13 -9.85
C SER A 119 -22.31 7.26 -8.61
N GLY A 120 -22.73 8.49 -8.29
CA GLY A 120 -23.34 8.79 -7.00
C GLY A 120 -22.34 8.56 -5.87
N SER A 121 -22.71 7.73 -4.88
CA SER A 121 -21.83 7.33 -3.77
C SER A 121 -20.98 6.09 -4.06
N HIS A 122 -21.16 5.46 -5.21
CA HIS A 122 -20.52 4.17 -5.50
C HIS A 122 -19.28 4.31 -6.36
N ILE A 123 -18.22 3.65 -5.94
CA ILE A 123 -17.02 3.43 -6.75
C ILE A 123 -17.37 2.44 -7.85
N THR A 124 -17.03 2.83 -9.07
CA THR A 124 -17.30 2.05 -10.29
C THR A 124 -16.04 1.36 -10.82
N GLN A 125 -14.86 1.91 -10.54
CA GLN A 125 -13.57 1.44 -11.00
C GLN A 125 -12.46 2.23 -10.29
N GLY A 126 -11.29 1.59 -10.11
CA GLY A 126 -10.13 2.21 -9.47
C GLY A 126 -8.82 1.86 -10.16
N THR A 127 -7.80 2.67 -9.93
CA THR A 127 -6.41 2.38 -10.31
C THR A 127 -5.48 2.64 -9.14
N SER A 128 -4.48 1.78 -8.99
CA SER A 128 -3.37 1.93 -8.06
C SER A 128 -2.07 2.03 -8.87
N LYS A 129 -1.35 3.14 -8.76
CA LYS A 129 -0.17 3.44 -9.57
C LYS A 129 1.09 3.53 -8.71
N MET A 130 2.08 2.68 -8.96
CA MET A 130 3.33 2.61 -8.19
C MET A 130 4.42 3.31 -8.99
N ASN A 131 5.11 4.28 -8.39
CA ASN A 131 5.95 5.20 -9.13
C ASN A 131 7.42 4.76 -9.17
N ASP A 132 7.78 4.04 -10.23
CA ASP A 132 9.15 3.58 -10.45
C ASP A 132 10.15 4.73 -10.57
N SER A 133 9.73 5.98 -10.84
CA SER A 133 10.66 7.12 -10.80
C SER A 133 11.32 7.32 -9.43
N TYR A 134 10.69 6.84 -8.36
CA TYR A 134 11.24 6.82 -7.01
C TYR A 134 11.88 5.47 -6.67
N PHE A 135 11.18 4.37 -6.98
CA PHE A 135 11.61 3.01 -6.61
C PHE A 135 12.73 2.43 -7.47
N SER A 136 13.06 3.06 -8.60
CA SER A 136 14.28 2.73 -9.35
C SER A 136 15.54 3.33 -8.70
N SER A 137 15.41 4.17 -7.67
CA SER A 137 16.53 4.76 -6.93
C SER A 137 16.82 3.97 -5.66
N SER A 138 18.04 4.09 -5.12
CA SER A 138 18.41 3.46 -3.83
C SER A 138 17.77 4.14 -2.60
N SER A 139 16.94 5.15 -2.79
CA SER A 139 16.35 5.94 -1.69
C SER A 139 15.20 5.23 -0.99
N TYR A 140 14.56 4.27 -1.68
CA TYR A 140 13.41 3.53 -1.17
C TYR A 140 13.70 2.03 -1.23
N ASN A 141 13.28 1.32 -0.20
CA ASN A 141 13.52 -0.11 -0.05
C ASN A 141 12.22 -0.92 -0.18
N GLU A 142 12.34 -2.22 -0.02
CA GLU A 142 11.22 -3.18 -0.06
C GLU A 142 10.09 -2.84 0.92
N THR A 143 10.43 -2.35 2.12
CA THR A 143 9.42 -1.93 3.10
C THR A 143 8.59 -0.77 2.55
N ASN A 144 9.21 0.17 1.84
CA ASN A 144 8.49 1.28 1.20
C ASN A 144 7.59 0.77 0.06
N ARG A 145 8.06 -0.22 -0.73
CA ARG A 145 7.24 -0.84 -1.81
C ARG A 145 5.99 -1.49 -1.23
N ARG A 146 6.15 -2.28 -0.18
CA ARG A 146 5.01 -2.92 0.52
C ARG A 146 4.05 -1.90 1.10
N GLN A 147 4.56 -0.85 1.73
CA GLN A 147 3.73 0.21 2.30
C GLN A 147 2.90 0.91 1.23
N VAL A 148 3.52 1.35 0.13
CA VAL A 148 2.80 2.07 -0.92
C VAL A 148 1.78 1.18 -1.62
N MET A 149 2.13 -0.07 -1.93
CA MET A 149 1.21 -1.01 -2.56
C MET A 149 -0.04 -1.23 -1.70
N CYS A 150 0.14 -1.51 -0.41
CA CYS A 150 -0.97 -1.73 0.52
C CYS A 150 -1.85 -0.48 0.65
N GLN A 151 -1.22 0.70 0.75
CA GLN A 151 -1.91 1.99 0.86
C GLN A 151 -2.73 2.30 -0.39
N GLU A 152 -2.13 2.21 -1.58
CA GLU A 152 -2.81 2.60 -2.81
C GLU A 152 -3.94 1.63 -3.19
N ILE A 153 -3.82 0.32 -2.88
CA ILE A 153 -4.94 -0.62 -3.00
C ILE A 153 -6.04 -0.31 -1.98
N GLY A 154 -5.68 0.13 -0.77
CA GLY A 154 -6.63 0.53 0.25
C GLY A 154 -7.42 1.80 -0.08
N HIS A 155 -6.79 2.72 -0.80
CA HIS A 155 -7.40 3.98 -1.22
C HIS A 155 -8.36 3.85 -2.41
N THR A 156 -8.41 2.69 -3.09
CA THR A 156 -9.33 2.47 -4.23
C THR A 156 -10.65 1.85 -3.81
#